data_AF-W4KD18-F1
#
_entry.id   AF-W4KD18-F1
#
_cell.length_a   1.000
_cell.length_b   1.000
_cell.length_c   1.000
_cell.angle_alpha   90.00
_cell.angle_beta   90.00
_cell.angle_gamma   90.00
#
_symmetry.space_group_name_H-M   'P 1'
#
loop_
_entity.id
_entity.type
_entity.pdbx_description
1 polymer ?
#
loop_
_entity_poly.entity_id
_entity_poly.type
_entity_poly.pdbx_seq_one_letter_code
_entity_poly.pdbx_strand_id
1 'polypeptide(L)'
;MVHLASVQSTLADLVLSPPHRDPTIIALQAYNEALPIFRFPNEILQIIFGICHDGWESPLLRLPSWLSITYVCSRWRAVALGYSRLWSTISLSTPEWVQLCIARSPSKCCLDITLTIKDNLV
;
A
#
# COMPACT_ATOMS: atom_id res chain seq x y z
N MET A 1 -3.99 32.37 -39.83
CA MET A 1 -3.56 32.52 -38.41
C MET A 1 -4.75 32.24 -37.46
N VAL A 2 -5.48 31.12 -37.61
CA VAL A 2 -6.66 30.79 -36.78
C VAL A 2 -6.72 29.30 -36.35
N HIS A 3 -5.80 28.44 -36.79
CA HIS A 3 -5.88 26.99 -36.52
C HIS A 3 -5.12 26.49 -35.27
N LEU A 4 -4.26 27.30 -34.65
CA LEU A 4 -3.43 26.86 -33.53
C LEU A 4 -4.04 27.13 -32.13
N ALA A 5 -5.00 28.06 -32.02
CA ALA A 5 -5.62 28.40 -30.73
C ALA A 5 -6.64 27.35 -30.25
N SER A 6 -7.29 26.63 -31.17
CA SER A 6 -8.32 25.63 -30.84
C SER A 6 -7.72 24.38 -30.18
N VAL A 7 -6.55 23.92 -30.65
CA VAL A 7 -5.90 22.68 -30.17
C VAL A 7 -5.32 22.83 -28.76
N GLN A 8 -4.87 24.04 -28.38
CA GLN A 8 -4.35 24.30 -27.02
C GLN A 8 -5.46 24.30 -25.95
N SER A 9 -6.68 24.72 -26.31
CA SER A 9 -7.83 24.67 -25.38
C SER A 9 -8.22 23.23 -25.06
N THR A 10 -8.23 22.34 -26.06
CA THR A 10 -8.67 20.95 -25.89
C THR A 10 -7.71 20.11 -25.04
N LEU A 11 -6.41 20.40 -25.09
CA LEU A 11 -5.41 19.71 -24.27
C LEU A 11 -5.45 20.16 -22.80
N ALA A 12 -5.81 21.41 -22.52
CA ALA A 12 -6.01 21.90 -21.16
C ALA A 12 -7.25 21.25 -20.50
N ASP A 13 -8.33 21.07 -21.27
CA ASP A 13 -9.55 20.42 -20.81
C ASP A 13 -9.35 18.92 -20.49
N LEU A 14 -8.45 18.24 -21.22
CA LEU A 14 -8.12 16.82 -20.97
C LEU A 14 -7.29 16.61 -19.69
N VAL A 15 -6.46 17.59 -19.33
CA VAL A 15 -5.60 17.56 -18.12
C VAL A 15 -6.37 18.00 -16.87
N LEU A 16 -7.44 18.78 -17.04
CA LEU A 16 -8.30 19.27 -15.95
C LEU A 16 -9.55 18.41 -15.68
N SER A 17 -9.76 17.33 -16.43
CA SER A 17 -10.83 16.39 -16.09
C SER A 17 -10.51 15.76 -14.72
N PRO A 18 -11.37 15.96 -13.70
CA PRO A 18 -11.16 15.34 -12.40
C PRO A 18 -11.05 13.83 -12.63
N PRO A 19 -10.15 13.12 -11.93
CA PRO A 19 -10.02 11.68 -12.08
C PRO A 19 -11.43 11.10 -11.93
N HIS A 20 -11.96 10.51 -13.00
CA HIS A 20 -13.32 10.01 -13.03
C HIS A 20 -13.37 8.86 -12.03
N ARG A 21 -13.71 9.17 -10.78
CA ARG A 21 -13.83 8.18 -9.72
C ARG A 21 -14.97 7.28 -10.15
N ASP A 22 -14.63 6.02 -10.43
CA ASP A 22 -15.60 5.01 -10.81
C ASP A 22 -16.73 5.00 -9.76
N PRO A 23 -18.00 5.19 -10.15
CA PRO A 23 -19.11 5.20 -9.19
C PRO A 23 -19.18 3.90 -8.39
N THR A 24 -18.68 2.79 -8.94
CA THR A 24 -18.54 1.51 -8.24
C THR A 24 -17.58 1.60 -7.06
N ILE A 25 -16.45 2.31 -7.20
CA ILE A 25 -15.48 2.51 -6.12
C ILE A 25 -16.11 3.33 -4.99
N ILE A 26 -16.90 4.35 -5.34
CA ILE A 26 -17.59 5.18 -4.35
C ILE A 26 -18.62 4.35 -3.56
N ALA A 27 -19.41 3.53 -4.25
CA ALA A 27 -20.38 2.64 -3.60
C ALA A 27 -19.70 1.63 -2.66
N LEU A 28 -18.57 1.05 -3.08
CA LEU A 28 -17.78 0.13 -2.25
C LEU A 28 -17.16 0.83 -1.03
N GLN A 29 -16.71 2.08 -1.17
CA GLN A 29 -16.22 2.88 -0.05
C GLN A 29 -17.32 3.15 0.97
N ALA A 30 -18.49 3.60 0.52
CA ALA A 30 -19.64 3.84 1.39
C ALA A 30 -20.12 2.56 2.10
N TYR A 31 -20.14 1.42 1.39
CA TYR A 31 -20.45 0.13 1.99
C TYR A 31 -19.45 -0.24 3.09
N ASN A 32 -18.15 -0.10 2.81
CA ASN A 32 -17.11 -0.40 3.79
C ASN A 32 -17.21 0.52 5.01
N GLU A 33 -17.48 1.82 4.83
CA GLU A 33 -17.67 2.80 5.91
C GLU A 33 -18.84 2.46 6.85
N ALA A 34 -19.86 1.78 6.34
CA ALA A 34 -20.99 1.32 7.15
C ALA A 34 -20.65 0.09 8.03
N LEU A 35 -19.56 -0.64 7.73
CA LEU A 35 -19.18 -1.83 8.49
C LEU A 35 -18.57 -1.47 9.85
N PRO A 36 -18.86 -2.24 10.92
CA PRO A 36 -18.30 -1.97 12.26
C PRO A 36 -16.77 -1.89 12.30
N ILE A 37 -16.09 -2.74 11.55
CA ILE A 37 -14.62 -2.78 11.47
C ILE A 37 -14.02 -1.49 10.92
N PHE A 38 -14.79 -0.73 10.13
CA PHE A 38 -14.37 0.53 9.55
C PHE A 38 -14.53 1.71 10.52
N ARG A 39 -15.08 1.50 11.72
CA ARG A 39 -15.16 2.52 12.78
C ARG A 39 -14.03 2.43 13.78
N PHE A 40 -13.19 1.40 13.70
CA PHE A 40 -12.08 1.26 14.62
C PHE A 40 -11.07 2.40 14.44
N PRO A 41 -10.46 2.91 15.52
CA PRO A 41 -9.29 3.78 15.44
C PRO A 41 -8.14 3.13 14.68
N ASN A 42 -7.23 3.95 14.13
CA ASN A 42 -6.09 3.43 13.37
C ASN A 42 -5.16 2.55 14.22
N GLU A 43 -5.10 2.81 15.51
CA GLU A 43 -4.33 2.06 16.50
C GLU A 43 -4.78 0.60 16.58
N ILE A 44 -6.10 0.37 16.56
CA ILE A 44 -6.67 -0.98 16.59
C ILE A 44 -6.37 -1.71 15.28
N LEU A 45 -6.47 -1.02 14.13
CA LEU A 45 -6.07 -1.58 12.85
C LEU A 45 -4.58 -1.95 12.84
N GLN A 46 -3.72 -1.10 13.39
CA GLN A 46 -2.28 -1.36 13.50
C GLN A 46 -1.96 -2.58 14.38
N ILE A 47 -2.72 -2.81 15.46
CA ILE A 47 -2.61 -4.03 16.27
C ILE A 47 -2.94 -5.27 15.43
N ILE A 48 -4.07 -5.24 14.71
CA ILE A 48 -4.47 -6.34 13.81
C ILE A 48 -3.37 -6.58 12.77
N PHE A 49 -2.83 -5.52 12.17
CA PHE A 49 -1.79 -5.63 11.15
C PHE A 49 -0.50 -6.22 11.72
N GLY A 50 -0.13 -5.87 12.96
CA GLY A 50 0.99 -6.48 13.66
C GLY A 50 0.81 -7.97 13.87
N ILE A 51 -0.37 -8.41 14.28
CA ILE A 51 -0.68 -9.85 14.44
C ILE A 51 -0.58 -10.58 13.09
N CYS A 52 -1.12 -9.98 12.01
CA CYS A 52 -1.04 -10.56 10.67
C CYS A 52 0.40 -10.59 10.11
N HIS A 53 1.22 -9.59 10.44
CA HIS A 53 2.63 -9.54 10.10
C HIS A 53 3.41 -10.67 10.80
N ASP A 54 3.17 -10.86 12.10
CA ASP A 54 3.92 -11.80 12.93
C ASP A 54 3.45 -13.27 12.74
N GLY A 55 2.23 -13.47 12.20
CA GLY A 55 1.55 -14.77 12.22
C GLY A 55 1.84 -15.73 11.05
N TRP A 56 2.45 -15.29 9.94
CA TRP A 56 2.65 -16.18 8.80
C TRP A 56 3.67 -15.65 7.77
N GLU A 57 4.74 -16.38 7.48
CA GLU A 57 5.52 -16.20 6.25
C GLU A 57 5.24 -17.36 5.29
N SER A 58 4.88 -17.04 4.04
CA SER A 58 4.77 -18.06 3.00
C SER A 58 6.09 -18.14 2.24
N PRO A 59 6.84 -19.26 2.33
CA PRO A 59 8.10 -19.41 1.60
C PRO A 59 7.91 -19.43 0.08
N LEU A 60 6.66 -19.62 -0.38
CA LEU A 60 6.29 -19.64 -1.80
C LEU A 60 6.05 -18.24 -2.39
N LEU A 61 5.87 -17.21 -1.55
CA LEU A 61 5.61 -15.86 -2.04
C LEU A 61 6.91 -15.07 -2.17
N ARG A 62 7.06 -14.32 -3.28
CA ARG A 62 8.17 -13.38 -3.47
C ARG A 62 8.04 -12.11 -2.62
N LEU A 63 6.83 -11.86 -2.11
CA LEU A 63 6.47 -10.72 -1.28
C LEU A 63 5.90 -11.22 0.05
N PRO A 64 5.96 -10.43 1.13
CA PRO A 64 5.38 -10.83 2.40
C PRO A 64 3.87 -11.06 2.29
N SER A 65 3.40 -12.14 2.93
CA SER A 65 1.98 -12.52 3.04
C SER A 65 1.12 -11.39 3.62
N TRP A 66 1.65 -10.63 4.59
CA TRP A 66 0.97 -9.52 5.25
C TRP A 66 0.60 -8.41 4.25
N LEU A 67 1.27 -8.33 3.09
CA LEU A 67 0.97 -7.33 2.07
C LEU A 67 -0.47 -7.44 1.55
N SER A 68 -1.10 -8.61 1.67
CA SER A 68 -2.52 -8.84 1.40
C SER A 68 -3.46 -7.86 2.13
N ILE A 69 -3.09 -7.41 3.32
CA ILE A 69 -3.81 -6.39 4.11
C ILE A 69 -3.95 -5.08 3.33
N THR A 70 -2.95 -4.72 2.52
CA THR A 70 -2.95 -3.48 1.72
C THR A 70 -3.91 -3.52 0.52
N TYR A 71 -4.53 -4.68 0.27
CA TYR A 71 -5.50 -4.91 -0.81
C TYR A 71 -6.94 -5.05 -0.32
N VAL A 72 -7.20 -4.97 1.00
CA VAL A 72 -8.56 -5.11 1.56
C VAL A 72 -9.44 -3.93 1.20
N CYS A 73 -9.02 -2.71 1.53
CA CYS A 73 -9.71 -1.48 1.15
C CYS A 73 -8.74 -0.29 1.16
N SER A 74 -9.18 0.86 0.63
CA SER A 74 -8.37 2.09 0.57
C SER A 74 -7.91 2.56 1.95
N ARG A 75 -8.76 2.43 2.97
CA ARG A 75 -8.42 2.81 4.35
C ARG A 75 -7.33 1.91 4.93
N TRP A 76 -7.47 0.59 4.78
CA TRP A 76 -6.48 -0.36 5.27
C TRP A 76 -5.14 -0.15 4.59
N ARG A 77 -5.17 0.09 3.27
CA ARG A 77 -3.98 0.48 2.51
C ARG A 77 -3.35 1.74 3.10
N ALA A 78 -4.10 2.83 3.29
CA ALA A 78 -3.57 4.07 3.82
C ALA A 78 -2.91 3.89 5.21
N VAL A 79 -3.57 3.16 6.12
CA VAL A 79 -3.04 2.90 7.46
C VAL A 79 -1.81 1.99 7.42
N ALA A 80 -1.83 0.92 6.62
CA ALA A 80 -0.71 -0.01 6.50
C ALA A 80 0.51 0.63 5.85
N LEU A 81 0.33 1.47 4.82
CA LEU A 81 1.42 2.21 4.19
C LEU A 81 2.08 3.21 5.15
N GLY A 82 1.32 3.76 6.12
CA GLY A 82 1.82 4.67 7.14
C GLY A 82 2.34 4.00 8.42
N TYR A 83 2.13 2.68 8.57
CA TYR A 83 2.54 1.95 9.77
C TYR A 83 3.94 1.36 9.59
N SER A 84 4.94 2.07 10.10
CA SER A 84 6.36 1.77 9.90
C SER A 84 6.78 0.34 10.27
N ARG A 85 6.15 -0.26 11.30
CA ARG A 85 6.45 -1.62 11.76
C ARG A 85 6.23 -2.68 10.67
N LEU A 86 5.33 -2.46 9.71
CA LEU A 86 5.13 -3.40 8.61
C LEU A 86 6.28 -3.37 7.60
N TRP A 87 6.99 -2.24 7.51
CA TRP A 87 8.06 -2.00 6.54
C TRP A 87 9.45 -2.11 7.16
N SER A 88 9.54 -2.33 8.48
CA SER A 88 10.81 -2.47 9.18
C SER A 88 11.50 -3.79 8.89
N THR A 89 10.76 -4.86 8.57
CA THR A 89 11.29 -6.19 8.30
C THR A 89 11.59 -6.34 6.81
N ILE A 90 12.85 -6.20 6.41
CA ILE A 90 13.25 -6.23 4.99
C ILE A 90 13.74 -7.64 4.62
N SER A 91 12.91 -8.40 3.90
CA SER A 91 13.41 -9.58 3.16
C SER A 91 14.19 -9.13 1.93
N LEU A 92 15.37 -9.69 1.70
CA LEU A 92 16.23 -9.34 0.55
C LEU A 92 15.76 -10.00 -0.77
N SER A 93 14.45 -10.15 -0.96
CA SER A 93 13.90 -10.88 -2.10
C SER A 93 14.20 -10.20 -3.44
N THR A 94 14.03 -8.87 -3.53
CA THR A 94 14.44 -8.07 -4.70
C THR A 94 14.92 -6.66 -4.32
N PRO A 95 15.82 -6.03 -5.11
CA PRO A 95 16.27 -4.65 -4.87
C PRO A 95 15.13 -3.62 -4.81
N GLU A 96 14.11 -3.78 -5.66
CA GLU A 96 12.95 -2.89 -5.70
C GLU A 96 12.13 -2.99 -4.41
N TRP A 97 12.00 -4.19 -3.85
CA TRP A 97 11.32 -4.41 -2.58
C TRP A 97 12.09 -3.76 -1.42
N VAL A 98 13.42 -3.91 -1.40
CA VAL A 98 14.29 -3.25 -0.42
C VAL A 98 14.13 -1.73 -0.49
N GLN A 99 14.20 -1.15 -1.68
CA GLN A 99 14.01 0.29 -1.88
C GLN A 99 12.62 0.75 -1.44
N LEU A 100 11.59 -0.04 -1.72
CA LEU A 100 10.22 0.26 -1.31
C LEU A 100 10.07 0.26 0.22
N CYS A 101 10.66 -0.71 0.92
CA CYS A 101 10.65 -0.78 2.38
C CYS A 101 11.37 0.43 2.98
N ILE A 102 12.56 0.78 2.46
CA ILE A 102 13.31 1.95 2.89
C ILE A 102 12.48 3.23 2.70
N ALA A 103 11.86 3.40 1.53
CA ALA A 103 11.05 4.57 1.22
C ALA A 103 9.80 4.73 2.11
N ARG A 104 9.29 3.62 2.66
CA ARG A 104 8.11 3.62 3.54
C ARG A 104 8.44 3.56 5.02
N SER A 105 9.69 3.23 5.36
CA SER A 105 10.19 3.39 6.72
C SER A 105 10.51 4.87 7.00
N PRO A 106 10.02 5.44 8.10
CA PRO A 106 10.42 6.80 8.49
C PRO A 106 11.92 6.81 8.80
N SER A 107 12.62 7.89 8.42
CA SER A 107 14.07 8.05 8.60
C SER A 107 14.57 7.95 10.06
N LYS A 108 13.66 7.97 11.03
CA LYS A 108 13.94 7.90 12.47
C LYS A 108 13.61 6.52 13.10
N CYS A 109 13.08 5.57 12.33
CA CYS A 109 12.73 4.25 12.84
C CYS A 109 13.88 3.26 12.56
N CYS A 110 14.25 2.45 13.55
CA CYS A 110 15.21 1.36 13.33
C CYS A 110 14.60 0.36 12.35
N LEU A 111 15.30 0.11 11.25
CA LEU A 111 14.97 -0.96 10.29
C LEU A 111 15.55 -2.27 10.81
N ASP A 112 14.73 -3.32 10.86
CA ASP A 112 15.18 -4.66 11.17
C ASP A 112 15.43 -5.42 9.86
N ILE A 113 16.71 -5.49 9.45
CA ILE A 113 17.08 -6.18 8.22
C ILE A 113 17.21 -7.67 8.54
N THR A 114 16.14 -8.42 8.33
CA THR A 114 16.19 -9.88 8.48
C THR A 114 16.82 -10.51 7.24
N LEU A 115 18.10 -10.87 7.36
CA LEU A 115 18.81 -11.66 6.37
C LEU A 115 18.29 -13.10 6.43
N THR A 116 17.23 -13.41 5.69
CA THR A 116 16.82 -14.80 5.45
C THR A 116 17.83 -15.42 4.49
N ILE A 117 18.85 -16.08 5.05
CA ILE A 117 19.71 -16.99 4.29
C ILE A 117 18.78 -18.11 3.82
N LYS A 118 18.45 -18.10 2.53
CA LYS A 118 17.84 -19.28 1.90
C LYS A 118 18.94 -20.32 1.85
N ASP A 119 18.91 -21.24 2.80
CA ASP A 119 19.68 -22.48 2.67
C ASP A 119 19.20 -23.15 1.38
N ASN A 120 20.00 -23.03 0.33
CA ASN A 120 19.85 -23.81 -0.89
C ASN A 120 20.20 -25.25 -0.53
N LEU A 121 19.28 -25.95 0.12
CA LEU A 121 19.33 -27.40 0.22
C LEU A 121 18.98 -27.95 -1.17
N VAL A 122 20.06 -28.23 -1.91
CA VAL A 122 20.30 -29.22 -2.99
C VAL A 122 19.12 -29.58 -3.87
#